data_AF-A0A3B9AAD4-F1
#
_entry.id   AF-A0A3B9AAD4-F1
#
_cell.length_a   1.000
_cell.length_b   1.000
_cell.length_c   1.000
_cell.angle_alpha   90.00
_cell.angle_beta   90.00
_cell.angle_gamma   90.00
#
_symmetry.space_group_name_H-M   'P 1'
#
loop_
_entity.id
_entity.type
_entity.pdbx_description
1 polymer ?
#
loop_
_entity_poly.entity_id
_entity_poly.type
_entity_poly.pdbx_seq_one_letter_code
_entity_poly.pdbx_strand_id
1 'polypeptide(L)' 'NLMNPKKLVWANDFPHSDATWPWSQEMLDKHASHLSAQEQRWIMRENIIEVYDLPVDKIPA' A
#
# COMPACT_ATOMS: atom_id res chain seq x y z
N ASN A 1 -15.79 13.02 -6.06
CA ASN A 1 -14.44 12.76 -5.52
C ASN A 1 -13.50 12.65 -6.72
N LEU A 2 -12.40 13.41 -6.76
CA LEU A 2 -11.50 13.47 -7.94
C LEU A 2 -10.42 12.38 -7.94
N MET A 3 -10.17 11.72 -6.80
CA MET A 3 -9.16 10.68 -6.66
C MET A 3 -9.76 9.27 -6.76
N ASN A 4 -9.10 8.37 -7.50
CA ASN A 4 -9.50 6.97 -7.63
C ASN A 4 -8.56 6.06 -6.80
N PRO A 5 -9.02 5.52 -5.65
CA PRO A 5 -8.18 4.68 -4.79
C PRO A 5 -7.77 3.36 -5.44
N LYS A 6 -8.45 2.90 -6.51
CA LYS A 6 -8.06 1.71 -7.29
C LYS A 6 -6.85 1.91 -8.20
N LYS A 7 -6.27 3.12 -8.22
CA LYS A 7 -5.10 3.47 -9.04
C LYS A 7 -3.96 4.04 -8.19
N LEU A 8 -3.98 3.80 -6.88
CA LEU A 8 -2.94 4.20 -5.94
C LEU A 8 -2.23 2.97 -5.36
N VAL A 9 -0.94 3.07 -5.08
CA VAL A 9 -0.15 2.02 -4.42
C VAL A 9 0.73 2.68 -3.35
N TRP A 10 0.85 2.06 -2.19
CA TRP A 10 1.79 2.48 -1.14
C TRP A 10 3.13 1.76 -1.27
N ALA A 11 4.23 2.47 -0.98
CA ALA A 11 5.58 1.91 -0.88
C ALA A 11 6.35 2.60 0.25
N ASN A 12 7.33 1.91 0.84
CA ASN A 12 8.18 2.47 1.88
C ASN A 12 9.44 3.17 1.37
N ASP A 13 9.80 2.93 0.11
CA ASP A 13 10.94 3.48 -0.62
C ASP A 13 12.34 3.21 -0.02
N PHE A 14 12.50 2.11 0.72
CA PHE A 14 13.81 1.71 1.26
C PHE A 14 14.84 1.43 0.14
N PRO A 15 16.13 1.82 0.26
CA PRO A 15 16.82 2.43 1.42
C PRO A 15 17.05 3.95 1.29
N HIS A 16 16.21 4.68 0.56
CA HIS A 16 16.43 6.11 0.35
C HIS A 16 16.40 6.90 1.68
N SER A 17 17.09 8.05 1.72
CA SER A 17 17.20 8.87 2.94
C SER A 17 15.86 9.47 3.40
N ASP A 18 14.92 9.60 2.48
CA ASP A 18 13.54 10.06 2.65
C ASP A 18 12.53 8.90 2.69
N ALA A 19 13.01 7.65 2.78
CA ALA A 19 12.18 6.47 2.99
C ALA A 19 11.48 6.48 4.35
N THR A 20 10.44 5.67 4.48
CA THR A 20 9.71 5.51 5.75
C THR A 20 10.29 4.43 6.67
N TRP A 21 11.21 3.59 6.18
CA TRP A 21 11.83 2.54 6.98
C TRP A 21 12.81 3.14 8.02
N PRO A 22 12.90 2.61 9.26
CA PRO A 22 12.18 1.45 9.82
C PRO A 22 10.80 1.75 10.43
N TRP A 23 10.33 3.00 10.39
CA TRP A 23 9.06 3.43 11.00
C TRP A 23 7.83 3.23 10.10
N SER A 24 7.94 2.45 9.02
CA SER A 24 6.90 2.33 7.99
C SER A 24 5.54 1.93 8.55
N GLN A 25 5.47 1.01 9.53
CA GLN A 25 4.21 0.56 10.13
C GLN A 25 3.50 1.69 10.88
N GLU A 26 4.22 2.39 11.77
CA GLU A 26 3.65 3.52 12.54
C GLU A 26 3.17 4.66 11.61
N MET A 27 3.96 4.98 10.59
CA MET A 27 3.58 6.00 9.62
C MET A 27 2.36 5.58 8.81
N LEU A 28 2.28 4.30 8.40
CA LEU A 28 1.15 3.76 7.65
C LEU A 28 -0.13 3.82 8.48
N ASP A 29 -0.10 3.39 9.75
CA ASP A 29 -1.24 3.43 10.66
C ASP A 29 -1.80 4.86 10.81
N LYS A 30 -0.90 5.83 11.00
CA LYS A 30 -1.28 7.24 11.11
C LYS A 30 -1.89 7.77 9.80
N HIS A 31 -1.20 7.56 8.68
CA HIS A 31 -1.58 8.13 7.39
C HIS A 31 -2.82 7.47 6.79
N ALA A 32 -3.06 6.19 7.04
CA ALA A 32 -4.20 5.44 6.51
C ALA A 32 -5.43 5.45 7.43
N SER A 33 -5.35 6.07 8.62
CA SER A 33 -6.40 6.05 9.65
C SER A 33 -7.78 6.57 9.19
N HIS A 34 -7.82 7.41 8.15
CA HIS A 34 -9.04 7.96 7.57
C HIS A 34 -9.60 7.13 6.41
N LEU A 35 -8.86 6.14 5.93
CA LEU A 35 -9.27 5.27 4.83
C LEU A 35 -10.18 4.15 5.35
N SER A 36 -11.19 3.81 4.57
CA SER A 36 -11.96 2.60 4.82
C SER A 36 -11.08 1.35 4.69
N ALA A 37 -11.47 0.26 5.35
CA ALA A 37 -10.77 -1.02 5.23
C ALA A 37 -10.66 -1.51 3.77
N GLN A 38 -11.62 -1.16 2.91
CA GLN A 38 -11.57 -1.52 1.49
C GLN A 38 -10.56 -0.68 0.71
N GLU A 39 -10.47 0.63 0.98
CA GLU A 39 -9.47 1.50 0.36
C GLU A 39 -8.06 1.08 0.77
N GLN A 40 -7.84 0.72 2.04
CA GLN A 40 -6.57 0.16 2.50
C GLN A 40 -6.23 -1.14 1.76
N ARG A 41 -7.20 -2.06 1.58
CA ARG A 41 -6.98 -3.29 0.80
C ARG A 41 -6.59 -3.01 -0.65
N TRP A 42 -7.21 -2.03 -1.30
CA TRP A 42 -6.81 -1.61 -2.65
C TRP A 42 -5.38 -1.10 -2.69
N ILE A 43 -5.08 -0.10 -1.87
CA ILE A 43 -3.83 0.68 -1.94
C ILE A 43 -2.61 -0.14 -1.50
N MET A 44 -2.77 -1.01 -0.49
CA MET A 44 -1.66 -1.76 0.10
C MET A 44 -1.52 -3.18 -0.47
N ARG A 45 -2.48 -3.67 -1.28
CA ARG A 45 -2.46 -5.05 -1.77
C ARG A 45 -3.06 -5.28 -3.16
N GLU A 46 -4.34 -5.00 -3.36
CA GLU A 46 -5.04 -5.46 -4.57
C GLU A 46 -4.52 -4.75 -5.84
N ASN A 47 -4.25 -3.44 -5.76
CA ASN A 47 -3.81 -2.67 -6.93
C ASN A 47 -2.43 -3.11 -7.43
N ILE A 48 -1.48 -3.40 -6.52
CA ILE A 48 -0.13 -3.87 -6.92
C ILE A 48 -0.20 -5.27 -7.55
N ILE A 49 -1.08 -6.14 -7.05
CA ILE A 49 -1.32 -7.46 -7.63
C ILE A 49 -1.84 -7.34 -9.06
N GLU A 50 -2.84 -6.48 -9.30
CA GLU A 50 -3.41 -6.26 -10.64
C GLU A 50 -2.36 -5.68 -11.61
N VAL A 51 -1.59 -4.67 -11.17
CA VAL A 51 -0.62 -3.97 -12.02
C VAL A 51 0.50 -4.90 -12.48
N TYR A 52 0.99 -5.78 -11.59
CA TYR A 52 2.14 -6.65 -11.87
C TYR A 52 1.77 -8.10 -12.15
N ASP A 53 0.48 -8.44 -12.22
CA ASP A 53 -0.02 -9.81 -12.36
C ASP A 53 0.64 -10.78 -11.37
N LEU A 54 0.63 -10.40 -10.08
CA LEU A 54 1.36 -11.13 -9.05
C LEU A 54 0.69 -12.49 -8.76
N PRO A 55 1.47 -13.60 -8.63
CA PRO A 55 0.93 -14.92 -8.36
C PRO A 55 0.49 -15.02 -6.89
N VAL A 56 -0.77 -14.67 -6.62
CA VAL A 56 -1.32 -14.56 -5.26
C VAL A 56 -1.24 -15.90 -4.49
N ASP A 57 -1.32 -17.01 -5.21
CA ASP A 57 -1.14 -18.37 -4.67
C ASP A 57 0.26 -18.63 -4.10
N LYS A 58 1.26 -17.81 -4.46
CA LYS A 58 2.66 -17.92 -4.03
C LYS A 58 3.07 -16.87 -3.00
N ILE A 59 2.19 -15.91 -2.68
CA ILE A 59 2.47 -14.89 -1.67
C ILE A 59 2.14 -15.49 -0.29
N PRO A 60 3.11 -15.54 0.65
CA PRO A 60 2.84 -15.99 2.02
C PRO A 60 1.69 -15.21 2.65
N ALA A 61 0.86 -15.91 3.44
CA ALA A 61 -0.22 -15.31 4.21
C ALA A 61 0.31 -14.39 5.33
#